data_AF-A0A0Q9RA85-F1
#
_entry.id   AF-A0A0Q9RA85-F1
#
_cell.length_a   1.000
_cell.length_b   1.000
_cell.length_c   1.000
_cell.angle_alpha   90.00
_cell.angle_beta   90.00
_cell.angle_gamma   90.00
#
_symmetry.space_group_name_H-M   'P 1'
#
loop_
_entity.id
_entity.type
_entity.pdbx_description
1 polymer ?
#
loop_
_entity_poly.entity_id
_entity_poly.type
_entity_poly.pdbx_seq_one_letter_code
_entity_poly.pdbx_strand_id
1 'polypeptide(L)' 'MNVDVNAIFQIAGIGIIIAMIHSVLKQMGKEDMAHWVTVIGFVVVLFMVVSMLDHLFKEIKTIFLFQ' A
#
# COMPACT_ATOMS: atom_id res chain seq x y z
N MET A 1 -2.17 -7.92 -18.92
CA MET A 1 -3.50 -7.86 -18.27
C MET A 1 -3.57 -8.50 -16.87
N ASN A 2 -2.46 -8.98 -16.28
CA ASN A 2 -2.44 -9.57 -14.93
C ASN A 2 -1.83 -8.65 -13.84
N VAL A 3 -0.98 -7.69 -14.24
CA VAL A 3 -0.21 -6.87 -13.27
C VAL A 3 -1.14 -5.89 -12.53
N ASP A 4 -2.06 -5.24 -13.23
CA ASP A 4 -2.95 -4.23 -12.64
C ASP A 4 -3.91 -4.84 -11.60
N VAL A 5 -4.46 -6.01 -11.90
CA VAL A 5 -5.42 -6.69 -10.99
C VAL A 5 -4.72 -7.22 -9.75
N ASN A 6 -3.51 -7.78 -9.89
CA ASN A 6 -2.73 -8.27 -8.75
C ASN A 6 -2.36 -7.13 -7.78
N ALA A 7 -1.94 -5.97 -8.30
CA ALA A 7 -1.63 -4.81 -7.46
C ALA A 7 -2.85 -4.31 -6.68
N ILE A 8 -4.01 -4.22 -7.34
CA ILE A 8 -5.27 -3.83 -6.69
C ILE A 8 -5.65 -4.84 -5.59
N PHE A 9 -5.57 -6.14 -5.87
CA PHE A 9 -5.85 -7.18 -4.87
C PHE A 9 -4.90 -7.14 -3.68
N GLN A 10 -3.61 -6.88 -3.93
CA GLN A 10 -2.62 -6.78 -2.86
C GLN A 10 -2.89 -5.59 -1.94
N ILE A 11 -3.21 -4.41 -2.51
CA ILE A 11 -3.58 -3.22 -1.73
C ILE A 11 -4.88 -3.48 -0.93
N ALA A 12 -5.88 -4.10 -1.56
CA ALA A 12 -7.14 -4.45 -0.89
C ALA A 12 -6.92 -5.43 0.28
N GLY A 13 -6.09 -6.45 0.08
CA GLY A 13 -5.74 -7.42 1.13
C GLY A 13 -5.06 -6.76 2.34
N ILE A 14 -4.11 -5.86 2.09
CA ILE A 14 -3.45 -5.07 3.15
C ILE A 14 -4.48 -4.20 3.88
N GLY A 15 -5.40 -3.56 3.16
CA GLY A 15 -6.50 -2.79 3.73
C GLY A 15 -7.39 -3.60 4.69
N ILE A 16 -7.75 -4.83 4.30
CA ILE A 16 -8.54 -5.74 5.15
C ILE A 16 -7.77 -6.09 6.43
N ILE A 17 -6.48 -6.40 6.33
CA ILE A 17 -5.64 -6.73 7.48
C ILE A 17 -5.56 -5.55 8.45
N ILE A 18 -5.31 -4.34 7.95
CA ILE A 18 -5.26 -3.11 8.76
C ILE A 18 -6.61 -2.89 9.47
N ALA A 19 -7.73 -3.04 8.76
CA ALA A 19 -9.06 -2.86 9.33
C ALA A 19 -9.37 -3.88 10.44
N MET A 20 -8.94 -5.14 10.26
CA MET A 20 -9.04 -6.16 11.31
C MET A 20 -8.21 -5.78 12.53
N ILE A 21 -6.94 -5.40 12.35
CA ILE A 21 -6.06 -5.00 13.46
C ILE A 21 -6.64 -3.79 14.20
N HIS A 22 -7.10 -2.77 13.48
CA HIS A 22 -7.77 -1.61 14.07
C HIS A 22 -8.97 -2.03 14.92
N SER A 23 -9.84 -2.89 14.37
CA SER A 23 -11.04 -3.37 15.07
C SER A 23 -10.71 -4.16 16.33
N VAL A 24 -9.64 -4.97 16.30
CA VAL A 24 -9.15 -5.73 17.45
C VAL A 24 -8.55 -4.81 18.51
N LEU A 25 -7.70 -3.85 18.12
CA LEU A 25 -7.11 -2.88 19.06
C LEU A 25 -8.17 -2.01 19.73
N LYS A 26 -9.20 -1.61 18.99
CA LYS A 26 -10.35 -0.89 19.54
C LYS A 26 -11.11 -1.74 20.56
N GLN A 27 -11.35 -3.02 20.27
CA GLN A 27 -11.98 -3.95 21.22
C GLN A 27 -11.16 -4.18 22.49
N MET A 28 -9.83 -4.10 22.40
CA MET A 28 -8.92 -4.17 23.56
C MET A 28 -8.83 -2.85 24.36
N GLY A 29 -9.59 -1.81 23.99
CA GLY A 29 -9.54 -0.50 24.63
C GLY A 29 -8.29 0.32 24.30
N LYS A 30 -7.52 -0.08 23.27
CA LYS A 30 -6.29 0.61 22.82
C LYS A 30 -6.57 1.46 21.58
N GLU A 31 -7.47 2.42 21.72
CA GLU A 31 -7.95 3.24 20.59
C GLU A 31 -6.85 4.13 19.99
N ASP A 32 -5.95 4.68 20.80
CA ASP A 32 -4.80 5.45 20.32
C ASP A 32 -3.92 4.62 19.36
N MET A 33 -3.62 3.37 19.74
CA MET A 33 -2.84 2.47 18.89
C MET A 33 -3.61 2.07 17.63
N ALA A 34 -4.94 1.92 17.71
CA ALA A 34 -5.76 1.60 16.54
C ALA A 34 -5.64 2.69 15.48
N HIS A 35 -5.73 3.96 15.89
CA HIS A 35 -5.54 5.10 14.98
C HIS A 35 -4.16 5.11 14.32
N TRP A 36 -3.09 4.87 15.10
CA TRP A 36 -1.74 4.76 14.56
C TRP A 36 -1.59 3.65 13.53
N VAL A 37 -2.23 2.49 13.75
CA VAL A 37 -2.21 1.38 12.79
C VAL A 37 -2.82 1.78 11.44
N THR A 38 -3.94 2.52 11.45
CA THR A 38 -4.56 2.99 10.21
C THR A 38 -3.65 3.96 9.45
N VAL A 39 -3.00 4.89 10.16
CA VAL A 39 -2.07 5.85 9.54
C VAL A 39 -0.85 5.14 8.95
N ILE A 40 -0.23 4.24 9.72
CA ILE A 40 0.92 3.45 9.25
C ILE A 40 0.52 2.61 8.05
N GLY A 41 -0.65 1.95 8.13
CA GLY A 41 -1.19 1.16 7.04
C GLY A 41 -1.41 1.96 5.76
N PHE A 42 -1.93 3.18 5.88
CA PHE A 42 -2.07 4.11 4.76
C PHE A 42 -0.72 4.50 4.16
N VAL A 43 0.27 4.83 5.00
CA VAL A 43 1.64 5.16 4.55
C VAL A 43 2.28 4.00 3.79
N VAL A 44 2.13 2.76 4.27
CA VAL A 44 2.64 1.56 3.58
C VAL A 44 2.03 1.40 2.18
N VAL A 45 0.73 1.61 2.04
CA VAL A 45 0.06 1.58 0.73
C VAL A 45 0.60 2.67 -0.19
N LEU A 46 0.79 3.89 0.31
CA LEU A 46 1.39 4.96 -0.48
C LEU A 46 2.80 4.62 -0.95
N PHE A 47 3.65 4.04 -0.11
CA PHE A 47 4.99 3.59 -0.51
C PHE A 47 4.95 2.57 -1.65
N MET A 48 3.98 1.66 -1.63
CA MET A 48 3.79 0.68 -2.69
C MET A 48 3.46 1.35 -4.03
N VAL A 49 2.56 2.33 -4.00
CA VAL A 49 2.21 3.12 -5.21
C VAL A 49 3.42 3.90 -5.72
N VAL A 50 4.18 4.54 -4.83
CA VAL A 50 5.41 5.27 -5.21
C VAL A 50 6.42 4.33 -5.85
N SER A 51 6.60 3.11 -5.32
CA SER A 51 7.49 2.12 -5.91
C SER A 51 7.05 1.69 -7.31
N MET A 52 5.75 1.57 -7.55
CA MET A 52 5.22 1.29 -8.89
C MET A 52 5.53 2.44 -9.85
N LEU A 53 5.35 3.69 -9.41
CA LEU A 53 5.68 4.86 -10.21
C LEU A 53 7.18 4.92 -10.53
N ASP A 54 8.06 4.62 -9.57
CA ASP A 54 9.51 4.55 -9.81
C ASP A 54 9.87 3.53 -10.89
N HIS A 55 9.21 2.37 -10.90
CA HIS A 55 9.39 1.36 -11.94
C HIS A 55 8.98 1.91 -13.32
N LEU A 56 7.83 2.58 -13.42
CA LEU A 56 7.40 3.21 -14.67
C LEU A 56 8.37 4.30 -15.13
N PHE A 57 8.85 5.14 -14.22
CA PHE A 57 9.84 6.17 -14.56
C PHE A 57 11.17 5.56 -15.04
N LYS A 58 11.60 4.42 -14.47
CA LYS A 58 12.78 3.69 -14.93
C LYS A 58 12.58 3.09 -16.32
N GLU A 59 11.41 2.51 -16.59
CA GLU A 59 11.07 2.00 -17.93
C GLU A 59 11.10 3.12 -18.96
N ILE A 60 10.48 4.27 -18.67
CA ILE A 60 10.52 5.46 -19.53
C ILE A 60 11.96 5.90 -19.76
N LYS A 61 12.75 6.11 -18.69
CA LYS A 61 14.15 6.51 -18.81
C LYS A 61 14.95 5.53 -19.66
N THR A 62 14.73 4.23 -19.52
CA THR A 62 15.43 3.19 -20.30
C THR A 62 15.13 3.34 -21.78
N ILE A 63 13.86 3.49 -22.16
CA ILE A 63 13.47 3.64 -23.57
C ILE A 63 14.02 4.95 -24.17
N PHE A 64 14.03 6.04 -23.40
CA PHE A 64 14.46 7.35 -23.89
C PHE A 64 15.97 7.61 -23.82
N LEU A 65 16.76 6.88 -23.00
CA LEU A 65 18.21 7.04 -22.88
C LEU A 65 19.03 6.15 -23.85
N PHE A 66 18.41 5.18 -24.52
CA PHE A 66 19.06 4.34 -25.54
C PHE A 66 18.92 4.89 -26.98
N GLN A 67 18.69 6.20 -27.13
CA GLN A 67 18.78 6.90 -28.41
C GLN A 67 19.83 8.01 -28.36
#